data_AF-A0A2G6H6L0-F1
#
_entry.id   AF-A0A2G6H6L0-F1
#
_cell.length_a   1.000
_cell.length_b   1.000
_cell.length_c   1.000
_cell.angle_alpha   90.00
_cell.angle_beta   90.00
_cell.angle_gamma   90.00
#
_symmetry.space_group_name_H-M   'P 1'
#
loop_
_entity.id
_entity.type
_entity.pdbx_description
1 polymer ?
#
loop_
_entity_poly.entity_id
_entity_poly.type
_entity_poly.pdbx_seq_one_letter_code
_entity_poly.pdbx_strand_id
1 'polypeptide(L)'
;MYQTVDNTLVITVNDWLSTGLTYKQFTHDSSAGYLNIYRRGIKGNTLIDVRSIKRPERLAVIEQAFGKVSSDGAKSIFVAKIDDKARTYYINFIKDDGTPLSDEQITKYTNKASLFTALKKGLEKQRIARAKAGKRILMGEFWKLAMDWYNEHLVEFPCDAYSNVRSFERTFKRYLKEDYSALIDGNMGNDSARLVSAEMRRLFLSIWRTNDKPFVRVVYERYLEFVSGDRELFDKETGEVFNPEDIRYKHRNIEV
;
A
#
# COMPACT_ATOMS: atom_id res chain seq x y z
N MET A 1 -22.00 23.30 26.78
CA MET A 1 -22.26 21.89 26.41
C MET A 1 -21.79 21.64 24.99
N TYR A 2 -21.26 20.44 24.70
CA TYR A 2 -20.85 20.09 23.34
C TYR A 2 -22.01 20.12 22.35
N GLN A 3 -21.72 20.61 21.14
CA GLN A 3 -22.63 20.58 20.00
C GLN A 3 -21.89 20.02 18.79
N THR A 4 -22.59 19.31 17.91
CA THR A 4 -22.01 18.82 16.64
C THR A 4 -22.60 19.60 15.48
N VAL A 5 -21.78 20.37 14.76
CA VAL A 5 -22.18 21.15 13.59
C VAL A 5 -21.31 20.72 12.41
N ASP A 6 -21.93 20.29 11.31
CA ASP A 6 -21.24 19.77 10.11
C ASP A 6 -20.13 18.76 10.45
N ASN A 7 -20.44 17.81 11.35
CA ASN A 7 -19.51 16.77 11.81
C ASN A 7 -18.27 17.31 12.58
N THR A 8 -18.32 18.55 13.04
CA THR A 8 -17.30 19.19 13.88
C THR A 8 -17.85 19.36 15.29
N LEU A 9 -17.10 18.92 16.29
CA LEU A 9 -17.45 19.09 17.70
C LEU A 9 -17.10 20.51 18.15
N VAL A 10 -18.10 21.29 18.53
CA VAL A 10 -17.97 22.70 18.87
C VAL A 10 -18.53 23.01 20.26
N ILE A 11 -18.02 24.08 20.86
CA ILE A 11 -18.58 24.74 22.05
C ILE A 11 -18.70 26.24 21.78
N THR A 12 -19.63 26.92 22.43
CA THR A 12 -19.69 28.39 22.36
C THR A 12 -18.66 29.03 23.29
N VAL A 13 -18.36 30.32 23.09
CA VAL A 13 -17.57 31.09 24.07
C VAL A 13 -18.32 31.19 25.41
N ASN A 14 -19.66 31.22 25.41
CA ASN A 14 -20.43 31.16 26.66
C ASN A 14 -20.24 29.82 27.38
N ASP A 15 -20.19 28.70 26.65
CA ASP A 15 -19.88 27.39 27.22
C ASP A 15 -18.46 27.36 27.79
N TRP A 16 -17.47 27.90 27.08
CA TRP A 16 -16.10 28.07 27.56
C TRP A 16 -16.05 28.86 28.88
N LEU A 17 -16.81 29.94 28.98
CA LEU A 17 -16.90 30.73 30.22
C LEU A 17 -17.55 29.95 31.36
N SER A 18 -18.58 29.16 31.06
CA SER A 18 -19.30 28.35 32.05
C SER A 18 -18.45 27.24 32.68
N THR A 19 -17.35 26.81 32.04
CA THR A 19 -16.41 25.82 32.61
C THR A 19 -15.40 26.44 33.59
N GLY A 20 -15.46 27.77 33.80
CA GLY A 20 -14.54 28.51 34.66
C GLY A 20 -13.32 29.08 33.93
N LEU A 21 -13.22 28.88 32.61
CA LEU A 21 -12.21 29.57 31.79
C LEU A 21 -12.63 31.02 31.55
N THR A 22 -11.66 31.91 31.33
CA THR A 22 -11.90 33.35 31.20
C THR A 22 -12.00 33.79 29.74
N TYR A 23 -12.65 34.93 29.51
CA TYR A 23 -12.73 35.53 28.17
C TYR A 23 -11.34 35.95 27.67
N LYS A 24 -10.46 36.41 28.57
CA LYS A 24 -9.08 36.77 28.22
C LYS A 24 -8.32 35.56 27.67
N GLN A 25 -8.45 34.39 28.30
CA GLN A 25 -7.86 33.14 27.80
C GLN A 25 -8.37 32.81 26.39
N PHE A 26 -9.68 32.89 26.15
CA PHE A 26 -10.23 32.69 24.81
C PHE A 26 -9.63 33.65 23.78
N THR A 27 -9.59 34.96 24.09
CA THR A 27 -9.08 35.97 23.15
C THR A 27 -7.60 35.76 22.83
N HIS A 28 -6.79 35.41 23.84
CA HIS A 28 -5.37 35.13 23.67
C HIS A 28 -5.15 33.84 22.88
N ASP A 29 -5.86 32.76 23.24
CA ASP A 29 -5.68 31.46 22.60
C ASP A 29 -6.18 31.49 21.14
N SER A 30 -7.20 32.29 20.84
CA SER A 30 -7.64 32.54 19.47
C SER A 30 -6.65 33.39 18.68
N SER A 31 -6.07 34.45 19.26
CA SER A 31 -5.15 35.34 18.54
C SER A 31 -3.79 34.70 18.31
N ALA A 32 -3.33 33.89 19.26
CA ALA A 32 -2.07 33.15 19.19
C ALA A 32 -2.18 31.83 18.40
N GLY A 33 -3.37 31.44 17.94
CA GLY A 33 -3.57 30.22 17.14
C GLY A 33 -3.49 28.91 17.93
N TYR A 34 -3.80 28.96 19.23
CA TYR A 34 -3.97 27.79 20.10
C TYR A 34 -5.36 27.15 20.02
N LEU A 35 -6.31 27.81 19.36
CA LEU A 35 -7.61 27.26 18.97
C LEU A 35 -8.08 27.86 17.66
N ASN A 36 -9.02 27.20 16.98
CA ASN A 36 -9.68 27.68 15.79
C ASN A 36 -11.13 28.09 16.10
N ILE A 37 -11.50 29.28 15.64
CA ILE A 37 -12.90 29.70 15.60
C ILE A 37 -13.56 29.01 14.40
N TYR A 38 -14.54 28.16 14.67
CA TYR A 38 -15.34 27.48 13.64
C TYR A 38 -16.30 28.46 12.96
N ARG A 39 -17.02 29.27 13.75
CA ARG A 39 -17.93 30.32 13.26
C ARG A 39 -17.99 31.47 14.25
N ARG A 40 -17.86 32.71 13.75
CA ARG A 40 -18.05 33.91 14.58
C ARG A 40 -19.53 34.15 14.87
N GLY A 41 -19.83 34.50 16.11
CA GLY A 41 -21.17 34.84 16.58
C GLY A 41 -21.18 36.16 17.35
N ILE A 42 -22.37 36.56 17.77
CA ILE A 42 -22.60 37.77 18.59
C ILE A 42 -23.02 37.33 19.99
N LYS A 43 -22.81 38.17 21.02
CA LYS A 43 -23.20 37.90 22.43
C LYS A 43 -22.65 36.55 22.98
N GLY A 44 -21.40 36.23 22.65
CA GLY A 44 -20.73 35.02 23.17
C GLY A 44 -21.10 33.71 22.45
N ASN A 45 -21.92 33.77 21.41
CA ASN A 45 -22.30 32.60 20.58
C ASN A 45 -21.26 32.24 19.51
N THR A 46 -20.01 32.72 19.65
CA THR A 46 -18.92 32.30 18.76
C THR A 46 -18.60 30.84 19.02
N LEU A 47 -18.57 30.03 17.96
CA LEU A 47 -18.30 28.60 18.02
C LEU A 47 -16.80 28.33 17.89
N ILE A 48 -16.27 27.60 18.87
CA ILE A 48 -14.89 27.12 18.95
C ILE A 48 -14.88 25.65 18.53
N ASP A 49 -13.97 25.27 17.64
CA ASP A 49 -13.72 23.85 17.33
C ASP A 49 -12.94 23.22 18.50
N VAL A 50 -13.60 22.33 19.25
CA VAL A 50 -13.03 21.72 20.46
C VAL A 50 -11.76 20.93 20.13
N ARG A 51 -11.73 20.26 18.98
CA ARG A 51 -10.59 19.42 18.57
C ARG A 51 -9.38 20.25 18.13
N SER A 52 -9.57 21.54 17.90
CA SER A 52 -8.49 22.46 17.55
C SER A 52 -7.74 23.04 18.76
N ILE A 53 -8.24 22.82 19.98
CA ILE A 53 -7.65 23.37 21.20
C ILE A 53 -6.32 22.65 21.49
N LYS A 54 -5.21 23.38 21.36
CA LYS A 54 -3.84 22.85 21.54
C LYS A 54 -3.37 22.82 23.00
N ARG A 55 -4.05 23.54 23.88
CA ARG A 55 -3.68 23.71 25.29
C ARG A 55 -4.33 22.61 26.13
N PRO A 56 -3.59 21.59 26.60
CA PRO A 56 -4.16 20.44 27.29
C PRO A 56 -4.87 20.83 28.60
N GLU A 57 -4.39 21.87 29.28
CA GLU A 57 -5.01 22.38 30.50
C GLU A 57 -6.39 23.00 30.24
N ARG A 58 -6.63 23.57 29.06
CA ARG A 58 -7.95 24.11 28.68
C ARG A 58 -8.91 22.98 28.36
N LEU A 59 -8.42 21.99 27.61
CA LEU A 59 -9.21 20.82 27.25
C LEU A 59 -9.62 20.03 28.51
N ALA A 60 -8.72 19.82 29.47
CA ALA A 60 -9.01 19.12 30.71
C ALA A 60 -10.16 19.77 31.52
N VAL A 61 -10.19 21.10 31.62
CA VAL A 61 -11.25 21.83 32.32
C VAL A 61 -12.59 21.69 31.58
N ILE A 62 -12.56 21.74 30.25
CA ILE A 62 -13.76 21.56 29.41
C ILE A 62 -14.30 20.12 29.53
N GLU A 63 -13.41 19.13 29.53
CA GLU A 63 -13.76 17.72 29.68
C GLU A 63 -14.30 17.39 31.07
N GLN A 64 -13.80 18.05 32.11
CA GLN A 64 -14.33 17.91 33.46
C GLN A 64 -15.78 18.42 33.56
N ALA A 65 -16.13 19.49 32.84
CA ALA A 65 -17.45 20.09 32.88
C ALA A 65 -18.47 19.41 31.96
N PHE A 66 -18.05 18.97 30.76
CA PHE A 66 -18.95 18.47 29.72
C PHE A 66 -18.76 16.99 29.37
N GLY A 67 -17.86 16.30 30.08
CA GLY A 67 -17.45 14.93 29.79
C GLY A 67 -16.26 14.88 28.84
N LYS A 68 -15.56 13.74 28.84
CA LYS A 68 -14.44 13.51 27.92
C LYS A 68 -14.95 13.65 26.49
N VAL A 69 -14.21 14.39 25.67
CA VAL A 69 -14.45 14.37 24.23
C VAL A 69 -14.18 12.94 23.81
N SER A 70 -15.23 12.19 23.43
CA SER A 70 -15.00 10.88 22.84
C SER A 70 -14.07 11.10 21.66
N SER A 71 -12.96 10.36 21.64
CA SER A 71 -12.13 10.23 20.45
C SER A 71 -12.86 9.40 19.41
N ASP A 72 -14.16 9.65 19.20
CA ASP A 72 -14.86 9.31 17.98
C ASP A 72 -14.22 10.18 16.91
N GLY A 73 -13.00 9.81 16.54
CA GLY A 73 -12.25 10.34 15.41
C GLY A 73 -13.24 10.50 14.29
N ALA A 74 -13.26 11.69 13.68
CA ALA A 74 -14.24 12.07 12.67
C ALA A 74 -14.54 10.83 11.82
N LYS A 75 -15.79 10.30 11.90
CA LYS A 75 -16.18 9.01 11.31
C LYS A 75 -15.36 8.82 10.05
N SER A 76 -14.47 7.81 10.06
CA SER A 76 -13.43 7.71 9.04
C SER A 76 -14.06 7.95 7.67
N ILE A 77 -13.53 8.92 6.92
CA ILE A 77 -14.02 9.24 5.57
C ILE A 77 -13.90 7.99 4.67
N PHE A 78 -13.05 7.06 5.08
CA PHE A 78 -12.78 5.78 4.45
C PHE A 78 -13.74 4.73 5.00
N VAL A 79 -14.48 4.09 4.09
CA VAL A 79 -15.33 2.94 4.40
C VAL A 79 -14.87 1.82 3.48
N ALA A 80 -14.25 0.80 4.07
CA ALA A 80 -13.79 -0.38 3.36
C ALA A 80 -14.97 -1.30 3.05
N LYS A 81 -14.99 -1.82 1.83
CA LYS A 81 -15.82 -2.95 1.40
C LYS A 81 -14.98 -3.76 0.42
N ILE A 82 -15.20 -5.07 0.38
CA ILE A 82 -14.55 -5.93 -0.62
C ILE A 82 -14.83 -5.39 -2.01
N ASP A 83 -13.77 -5.20 -2.79
CA ASP A 83 -13.85 -4.77 -4.19
C ASP A 83 -13.95 -6.00 -5.10
N ASP A 84 -15.17 -6.30 -5.54
CA ASP A 84 -15.45 -7.41 -6.46
C ASP A 84 -14.70 -7.25 -7.79
N LYS A 85 -14.48 -6.02 -8.27
CA LYS A 85 -13.73 -5.78 -9.51
C LYS A 85 -12.26 -6.11 -9.34
N ALA A 86 -11.68 -5.77 -8.18
CA ALA A 86 -10.31 -6.16 -7.85
C ALA A 86 -10.19 -7.68 -7.79
N ARG A 87 -11.17 -8.35 -7.16
CA ARG A 87 -11.19 -9.82 -7.09
C ARG A 87 -11.24 -10.45 -8.49
N THR A 88 -12.14 -10.01 -9.35
CA THR A 88 -12.23 -10.49 -10.74
C THR A 88 -10.93 -10.23 -11.51
N TYR A 89 -10.29 -9.09 -11.29
CA TYR A 89 -9.01 -8.77 -11.93
C TYR A 89 -7.91 -9.76 -11.52
N TYR A 90 -7.72 -10.01 -10.21
CA TYR A 90 -6.67 -10.90 -9.73
C TYR A 90 -6.92 -12.38 -10.04
N ILE A 91 -8.18 -12.82 -10.09
CA ILE A 91 -8.52 -14.18 -10.52
C ILE A 91 -8.09 -14.43 -11.97
N ASN A 92 -8.26 -13.44 -12.85
CA ASN A 92 -7.93 -13.55 -14.27
C ASN A 92 -6.48 -13.13 -14.57
N PHE A 93 -5.69 -12.77 -13.56
CA PHE A 93 -4.31 -12.35 -13.75
C PHE A 93 -3.40 -13.56 -13.98
N ILE A 94 -2.64 -13.50 -15.08
CA ILE A 94 -1.63 -14.49 -15.44
C ILE A 94 -0.26 -13.83 -15.28
N LYS A 95 0.64 -14.47 -14.55
CA LYS A 95 2.02 -14.02 -14.37
C LYS A 95 2.80 -14.18 -15.68
N ASP A 96 3.99 -13.59 -15.72
CA ASP A 96 4.88 -13.68 -16.88
C ASP A 96 5.32 -15.13 -17.19
N ASP A 97 5.35 -16.00 -16.17
CA ASP A 97 5.63 -17.44 -16.32
C ASP A 97 4.44 -18.27 -16.84
N GLY A 98 3.30 -17.63 -17.12
CA GLY A 98 2.08 -18.27 -17.58
C GLY A 98 1.22 -18.90 -16.48
N THR A 99 1.66 -18.86 -15.21
CA THR A 99 0.92 -19.41 -14.08
C THR A 99 -0.06 -18.38 -13.49
N PRO A 100 -1.22 -18.81 -12.97
CA PRO A 100 -2.13 -17.92 -12.25
C PRO A 100 -1.58 -17.57 -10.86
N LEU A 101 -2.16 -16.54 -10.23
CA LEU A 101 -1.95 -16.26 -8.81
C LEU A 101 -2.53 -17.38 -7.94
N SER A 102 -1.92 -17.62 -6.78
CA SER A 102 -2.50 -18.51 -5.78
C SER A 102 -3.72 -17.89 -5.10
N ASP A 103 -4.61 -18.70 -4.53
CA ASP A 103 -5.80 -18.22 -3.82
C ASP A 103 -5.45 -17.26 -2.65
N GLU A 104 -4.35 -17.54 -1.96
CA GLU A 104 -3.82 -16.67 -0.90
C GLU A 104 -3.38 -15.31 -1.47
N GLN A 105 -2.68 -15.30 -2.60
CA GLN A 105 -2.26 -14.07 -3.28
C GLN A 105 -3.48 -13.27 -3.75
N ILE A 106 -4.46 -13.93 -4.38
CA ILE A 106 -5.70 -13.30 -4.84
C ILE A 106 -6.43 -12.65 -3.67
N THR A 107 -6.60 -13.37 -2.56
CA THR A 107 -7.27 -12.86 -1.36
C THR A 107 -6.53 -11.64 -0.80
N LYS A 108 -5.20 -11.77 -0.64
CA LYS A 108 -4.34 -10.70 -0.14
C LYS A 108 -4.38 -9.44 -1.01
N TYR A 109 -4.28 -9.59 -2.33
CA TYR A 109 -4.34 -8.45 -3.26
C TYR A 109 -5.73 -7.83 -3.33
N THR A 110 -6.78 -8.64 -3.27
CA THR A 110 -8.18 -8.16 -3.21
C THR A 110 -8.41 -7.32 -1.95
N ASN A 111 -7.96 -7.80 -0.78
CA ASN A 111 -8.07 -7.08 0.48
C ASN A 111 -7.33 -5.74 0.41
N LYS A 112 -6.08 -5.77 -0.07
CA LYS A 112 -5.27 -4.55 -0.24
C LYS A 112 -5.92 -3.55 -1.20
N ALA A 113 -6.42 -4.01 -2.34
CA ALA A 113 -7.11 -3.17 -3.31
C ALA A 113 -8.42 -2.58 -2.75
N SER A 114 -9.13 -3.34 -1.91
CA SER A 114 -10.35 -2.90 -1.23
C SER A 114 -10.07 -1.71 -0.30
N LEU A 115 -9.02 -1.81 0.50
CA LEU A 115 -8.56 -0.72 1.37
C LEU A 115 -8.11 0.50 0.54
N PHE A 116 -7.32 0.28 -0.51
CA PHE A 116 -6.83 1.36 -1.37
C PHE A 116 -7.97 2.05 -2.15
N THR A 117 -8.99 1.31 -2.56
CA THR A 117 -10.20 1.86 -3.18
C THR A 117 -10.99 2.73 -2.21
N ALA A 118 -11.11 2.31 -0.95
CA ALA A 118 -11.75 3.12 0.09
C ALA A 118 -10.98 4.44 0.33
N LEU A 119 -9.65 4.37 0.39
CA LEU A 119 -8.78 5.55 0.50
C LEU A 119 -8.89 6.48 -0.72
N LYS A 120 -8.91 5.93 -1.94
CA LYS A 120 -9.09 6.68 -3.20
C LYS A 120 -10.40 7.45 -3.19
N LYS A 121 -11.51 6.80 -2.81
CA LYS A 121 -12.83 7.43 -2.66
C LYS A 121 -12.82 8.51 -1.58
N GLY A 122 -12.17 8.26 -0.44
CA GLY A 122 -12.08 9.23 0.64
C GLY A 122 -11.26 10.46 0.28
N LEU A 123 -10.14 10.29 -0.43
CA LEU A 123 -9.32 11.38 -0.95
C LEU A 123 -10.14 12.30 -1.88
N GLU A 124 -10.90 11.72 -2.82
CA GLU A 124 -11.74 12.50 -3.73
C GLU A 124 -12.85 13.27 -3.00
N LYS A 125 -13.52 12.64 -2.03
CA LYS A 125 -14.50 13.34 -1.17
C LYS A 125 -13.86 14.50 -0.42
N GLN A 126 -12.67 14.29 0.14
CA GLN A 126 -11.95 15.33 0.88
C GLN A 126 -11.51 16.47 -0.04
N ARG A 127 -11.09 16.17 -1.28
CA ARG A 127 -10.72 17.17 -2.28
C ARG A 127 -11.91 18.07 -2.60
N ILE A 128 -13.07 17.48 -2.86
CA ILE A 128 -14.31 18.21 -3.15
C ILE A 128 -14.70 19.08 -1.95
N ALA A 129 -14.71 18.53 -0.73
CA ALA A 129 -15.08 19.27 0.47
C ALA A 129 -14.15 20.45 0.76
N ARG A 130 -12.83 20.26 0.62
CA ARG A 130 -11.83 21.31 0.82
C ARG A 130 -11.89 22.38 -0.27
N ALA A 131 -12.09 21.98 -1.53
CA ALA A 131 -12.27 22.90 -2.65
C ALA A 131 -13.50 23.79 -2.45
N LYS A 132 -14.64 23.22 -2.02
CA LYS A 132 -15.84 23.99 -1.65
C LYS A 132 -15.58 25.01 -0.54
N ALA A 133 -14.69 24.68 0.40
CA ALA A 133 -14.27 25.57 1.47
C ALA A 133 -13.12 26.53 1.09
N GLY A 134 -12.69 26.57 -0.18
CA GLY A 134 -11.57 27.39 -0.64
C GLY A 134 -10.21 27.02 -0.06
N LYS A 135 -10.07 25.80 0.48
CA LYS A 135 -8.85 25.31 1.14
C LYS A 135 -8.24 24.14 0.35
N ARG A 136 -6.94 23.94 0.53
CA ARG A 136 -6.23 22.75 0.01
C ARG A 136 -6.12 21.67 1.08
N ILE A 137 -5.94 20.42 0.65
CA ILE A 137 -5.62 19.32 1.56
C ILE A 137 -4.13 19.43 1.95
N LEU A 138 -3.86 19.29 3.24
CA LEU A 138 -2.52 19.11 3.77
C LEU A 138 -2.09 17.65 3.53
N MET A 139 -1.43 17.40 2.40
CA MET A 139 -1.12 16.02 1.98
C MET A 139 -0.26 15.25 2.99
N GLY A 140 0.66 15.92 3.70
CA GLY A 140 1.47 15.27 4.73
C GLY A 140 0.64 14.69 5.89
N GLU A 141 -0.45 15.36 6.28
CA GLU A 141 -1.38 14.86 7.30
C GLU A 141 -2.27 13.76 6.74
N PHE A 142 -2.73 13.92 5.49
CA PHE A 142 -3.51 12.91 4.80
C PHE A 142 -2.76 11.57 4.73
N TRP A 143 -1.46 11.58 4.39
CA TRP A 143 -0.69 10.33 4.28
C TRP A 143 -0.57 9.58 5.60
N LYS A 144 -0.35 10.29 6.71
CA LYS A 144 -0.29 9.68 8.04
C LYS A 144 -1.63 9.06 8.40
N LEU A 145 -2.70 9.85 8.29
CA LEU A 145 -4.07 9.40 8.56
C LEU A 145 -4.48 8.18 7.72
N ALA A 146 -4.14 8.20 6.43
CA ALA A 146 -4.46 7.11 5.51
C ALA A 146 -3.68 5.83 5.83
N MET A 147 -2.41 5.94 6.22
CA MET A 147 -1.59 4.79 6.61
C MET A 147 -2.08 4.18 7.93
N ASP A 148 -2.36 5.02 8.93
CA ASP A 148 -2.84 4.59 10.24
C ASP A 148 -4.18 3.85 10.08
N TRP A 149 -5.14 4.46 9.36
CA TRP A 149 -6.41 3.82 9.04
C TRP A 149 -6.24 2.50 8.27
N TYR A 150 -5.34 2.46 7.28
CA TYR A 150 -5.07 1.24 6.52
C TYR A 150 -4.58 0.11 7.45
N ASN A 151 -3.63 0.41 8.33
CA ASN A 151 -3.06 -0.58 9.25
C ASN A 151 -4.07 -1.08 10.30
N GLU A 152 -4.96 -0.20 10.77
CA GLU A 152 -6.06 -0.56 11.68
C GLU A 152 -7.02 -1.59 11.05
N HIS A 153 -7.27 -1.50 9.74
CA HIS A 153 -8.23 -2.36 9.04
C HIS A 153 -7.63 -3.69 8.55
N LEU A 154 -6.37 -3.99 8.87
CA LEU A 154 -5.73 -5.26 8.51
C LEU A 154 -6.34 -6.47 9.22
N VAL A 155 -7.00 -6.27 10.37
CA VAL A 155 -7.72 -7.34 11.07
C VAL A 155 -8.91 -7.83 10.24
N GLU A 156 -9.65 -6.89 9.64
CA GLU A 156 -10.82 -7.19 8.78
C GLU A 156 -10.42 -7.54 7.35
N PHE A 157 -9.34 -6.95 6.85
CA PHE A 157 -8.80 -7.13 5.51
C PHE A 157 -7.33 -7.59 5.58
N PRO A 158 -7.07 -8.87 5.90
CA PRO A 158 -5.72 -9.40 6.04
C PRO A 158 -4.87 -9.16 4.78
N CYS A 159 -3.83 -8.34 4.92
CA CYS A 159 -2.81 -8.06 3.89
C CYS A 159 -1.55 -7.41 4.52
N ASP A 160 -0.61 -6.94 3.69
CA ASP A 160 0.67 -6.39 4.18
C ASP A 160 0.50 -5.03 4.87
N ALA A 161 1.06 -4.91 6.07
CA ALA A 161 1.16 -3.64 6.79
C ALA A 161 2.23 -2.71 6.21
N TYR A 162 2.04 -1.40 6.43
CA TYR A 162 3.06 -0.40 6.13
C TYR A 162 3.65 0.17 7.42
N SER A 163 4.98 0.09 7.56
CA SER A 163 5.71 0.68 8.68
C SER A 163 6.13 2.13 8.45
N ASN A 164 6.12 2.59 7.19
CA ASN A 164 6.64 3.88 6.79
C ASN A 164 5.69 4.58 5.81
N VAL A 165 5.30 5.81 6.18
CA VAL A 165 4.43 6.70 5.40
C VAL A 165 4.93 6.92 3.97
N ARG A 166 6.26 7.05 3.74
CA ARG A 166 6.81 7.22 2.39
C ARG A 166 6.63 5.99 1.52
N SER A 167 6.74 4.79 2.10
CA SER A 167 6.53 3.53 1.37
C SER A 167 5.06 3.36 1.00
N PHE A 168 4.18 3.68 1.95
CA PHE A 168 2.74 3.72 1.75
C PHE A 168 2.37 4.72 0.64
N GLU A 169 2.82 5.98 0.75
CA GLU A 169 2.58 7.04 -0.22
C GLU A 169 3.02 6.63 -1.63
N ARG A 170 4.23 6.07 -1.77
CA ARG A 170 4.74 5.60 -3.07
C ARG A 170 3.84 4.54 -3.68
N THR A 171 3.40 3.56 -2.89
CA THR A 171 2.55 2.48 -3.38
C THR A 171 1.16 2.99 -3.74
N PHE A 172 0.58 3.84 -2.89
CA PHE A 172 -0.74 4.42 -3.12
C PHE A 172 -0.76 5.35 -4.34
N LYS A 173 0.28 6.17 -4.55
CA LYS A 173 0.43 6.98 -5.77
C LYS A 173 0.50 6.14 -7.03
N ARG A 174 1.23 5.01 -6.99
CA ARG A 174 1.27 4.06 -8.11
C ARG A 174 -0.12 3.49 -8.38
N TYR A 175 -0.84 3.09 -7.32
CA TYR A 175 -2.22 2.63 -7.42
C TYR A 175 -3.18 3.68 -8.00
N LEU A 176 -3.01 4.96 -7.69
CA LEU A 176 -3.83 6.01 -8.31
C LEU A 176 -3.63 6.12 -9.83
N LYS A 177 -2.47 5.71 -10.34
CA LYS A 177 -2.11 5.77 -11.77
C LYS A 177 -2.45 4.48 -12.52
N GLU A 178 -2.13 3.34 -11.93
CA GLU A 178 -2.13 2.03 -12.58
C GLU A 178 -3.27 1.11 -12.06
N ASP A 179 -3.99 1.55 -11.03
CA ASP A 179 -5.06 0.78 -10.37
C ASP A 179 -4.58 -0.60 -9.90
N TYR A 180 -5.34 -1.67 -10.12
CA TYR A 180 -5.07 -3.01 -9.58
C TYR A 180 -3.69 -3.59 -9.94
N SER A 181 -3.14 -3.28 -11.12
CA SER A 181 -1.82 -3.77 -11.52
C SER A 181 -0.69 -3.22 -10.65
N ALA A 182 -0.87 -2.03 -10.06
CA ALA A 182 0.11 -1.39 -9.18
C ALA A 182 0.46 -2.19 -7.93
N LEU A 183 -0.41 -3.12 -7.52
CA LEU A 183 -0.26 -3.90 -6.30
C LEU A 183 0.49 -5.21 -6.52
N ILE A 184 0.61 -5.65 -7.78
CA ILE A 184 1.38 -6.83 -8.15
C ILE A 184 2.86 -6.44 -8.16
N ASP A 185 3.71 -7.34 -7.68
CA ASP A 185 5.15 -7.14 -7.75
C ASP A 185 5.61 -7.29 -9.21
N GLY A 186 6.35 -6.32 -9.72
CA GLY A 186 6.85 -6.33 -11.10
C GLY A 186 7.87 -7.44 -11.38
N ASN A 187 8.40 -8.09 -10.34
CA ASN A 187 9.25 -9.27 -10.49
C ASN A 187 8.50 -10.60 -10.27
N MET A 188 7.18 -10.56 -10.15
CA MET A 188 6.39 -11.76 -9.89
C MET A 188 6.35 -12.69 -11.12
N GLY A 189 6.89 -13.90 -10.97
CA GLY A 189 7.02 -14.85 -12.08
C GLY A 189 8.20 -14.55 -13.00
N ASN A 190 9.07 -13.61 -12.63
CA ASN A 190 10.25 -13.29 -13.42
C ASN A 190 11.27 -14.43 -13.31
N ASP A 191 11.61 -15.06 -14.45
CA ASP A 191 12.57 -16.17 -14.54
C ASP A 191 14.04 -15.69 -14.54
N SER A 192 14.30 -14.38 -14.40
CA SER A 192 15.66 -13.82 -14.45
C SER A 192 16.58 -14.27 -13.30
N ALA A 193 16.05 -14.83 -12.21
CA ALA A 193 16.84 -15.46 -11.15
C ALA A 193 17.22 -16.92 -11.46
N ARG A 194 16.67 -17.52 -12.53
CA ARG A 194 16.94 -18.91 -12.90
C ARG A 194 18.32 -19.02 -13.52
N LEU A 195 19.24 -19.59 -12.74
CA LEU A 195 20.62 -19.89 -13.17
C LEU A 195 20.68 -20.89 -14.34
N VAL A 196 19.71 -21.80 -14.43
CA VAL A 196 19.70 -22.89 -15.42
C VAL A 196 18.40 -22.82 -16.24
N SER A 197 18.50 -22.30 -17.47
CA SER A 197 17.35 -22.18 -18.39
C SER A 197 16.70 -23.54 -18.68
N ALA A 198 15.48 -23.54 -19.21
CA ALA A 198 14.80 -24.77 -19.61
C ALA A 198 15.61 -25.56 -20.66
N GLU A 199 16.26 -24.85 -21.57
CA GLU A 199 17.14 -25.40 -22.59
C GLU A 199 18.42 -26.03 -22.00
N MET A 200 19.08 -25.32 -21.08
CA MET A 200 20.23 -25.84 -20.33
C MET A 200 19.89 -27.13 -19.56
N ARG A 201 18.69 -27.20 -18.99
CA ARG A 201 18.20 -28.40 -18.30
C ARG A 201 18.02 -29.57 -19.27
N ARG A 202 17.47 -29.34 -20.46
CA ARG A 202 17.31 -30.38 -21.51
C ARG A 202 18.66 -30.89 -21.99
N LEU A 203 19.63 -30.00 -22.16
CA LEU A 203 21.02 -30.34 -22.46
C LEU A 203 21.64 -31.24 -21.37
N PHE A 204 21.57 -30.85 -20.09
CA PHE A 204 22.13 -31.69 -19.02
C PHE A 204 21.42 -33.04 -18.90
N LEU A 205 20.11 -33.09 -19.15
CA LEU A 205 19.37 -34.35 -19.20
C LEU A 205 19.81 -35.24 -20.36
N SER A 206 20.15 -34.68 -21.54
CA SER A 206 20.65 -35.48 -22.67
C SER A 206 22.03 -36.09 -22.38
N ILE A 207 22.90 -35.34 -21.69
CA ILE A 207 24.22 -35.80 -21.26
C ILE A 207 24.11 -36.88 -20.16
N TRP A 208 23.18 -36.70 -19.22
CA TRP A 208 23.01 -37.61 -18.07
C TRP A 208 22.24 -38.90 -18.43
N ARG A 209 21.24 -38.81 -19.30
CA ARG A 209 20.36 -39.94 -19.68
C ARG A 209 20.97 -40.84 -20.76
N THR A 210 22.29 -41.02 -20.74
CA THR A 210 23.00 -42.01 -21.54
C THR A 210 23.01 -43.36 -20.81
N ASN A 211 23.29 -44.45 -21.55
CA ASN A 211 23.19 -45.81 -20.99
C ASN A 211 24.18 -46.08 -19.85
N ASP A 212 25.29 -45.33 -19.83
CA ASP A 212 26.38 -45.41 -18.86
C ASP A 212 26.14 -44.62 -17.56
N LYS A 213 25.07 -43.80 -17.46
CA LYS A 213 24.74 -42.98 -16.29
C LYS A 213 25.98 -42.27 -15.69
N PRO A 214 26.58 -41.33 -16.45
CA PRO A 214 27.85 -40.73 -16.10
C PRO A 214 27.82 -40.01 -14.75
N PHE A 215 28.94 -40.02 -14.02
CA PHE A 215 29.10 -39.17 -12.85
C PHE A 215 29.14 -37.68 -13.23
N VAL A 216 28.88 -36.80 -12.26
CA VAL A 216 28.84 -35.34 -12.45
C VAL A 216 30.08 -34.78 -13.16
N ARG A 217 31.28 -35.30 -12.87
CA ARG A 217 32.51 -34.87 -13.54
C ARG A 217 32.49 -35.14 -15.05
N VAL A 218 32.03 -36.32 -15.45
CA VAL A 218 31.94 -36.72 -16.86
C VAL A 218 30.86 -35.90 -17.58
N VAL A 219 29.78 -35.54 -16.87
CA VAL A 219 28.74 -34.65 -17.41
C VAL A 219 29.31 -33.26 -17.69
N TYR A 220 30.12 -32.74 -16.78
CA TYR A 220 30.80 -31.47 -16.96
C TYR A 220 31.81 -31.50 -18.12
N GLU A 221 32.62 -32.57 -18.22
CA GLU A 221 33.54 -32.78 -19.34
C GLU A 221 32.80 -32.82 -20.69
N ARG A 222 31.71 -33.59 -20.79
CA ARG A 222 30.88 -33.67 -22.00
C ARG A 222 30.20 -32.35 -22.35
N TYR A 223 29.81 -31.56 -21.36
CA TYR A 223 29.31 -30.21 -21.57
C TYR A 223 30.38 -29.30 -22.14
N LEU A 224 31.62 -29.34 -21.62
CA LEU A 224 32.74 -28.57 -22.16
C LEU A 224 33.05 -28.95 -23.62
N GLU A 225 33.09 -30.24 -23.94
CA GLU A 225 33.26 -30.75 -25.32
C GLU A 225 32.16 -30.27 -26.26
N PHE A 226 30.92 -30.21 -25.77
CA PHE A 226 29.80 -29.67 -26.55
C PHE A 226 29.97 -28.16 -26.80
N VAL A 227 30.28 -27.39 -25.76
CA VAL A 227 30.44 -25.94 -25.87
C VAL A 227 31.65 -25.57 -26.73
N SER A 228 32.71 -26.38 -26.75
CA SER A 228 33.87 -26.19 -27.65
C SER A 228 33.60 -26.57 -29.10
N GLY A 229 32.50 -27.28 -29.38
CA GLY A 229 32.14 -27.78 -30.71
C GLY A 229 32.75 -29.14 -31.05
N ASP A 230 33.40 -29.81 -30.08
CA ASP A 230 34.02 -31.13 -30.25
C ASP A 230 33.00 -32.28 -30.12
N ARG A 231 31.79 -31.98 -29.65
CA ARG A 231 30.70 -32.96 -29.47
C ARG A 231 29.36 -32.39 -29.89
N GLU A 232 28.64 -33.14 -30.73
CA GLU A 232 27.22 -32.89 -30.98
C GLU A 232 26.35 -33.59 -29.93
N LEU A 233 25.32 -32.87 -29.48
CA LEU A 233 24.30 -33.39 -28.56
C LEU A 233 22.92 -33.14 -29.18
N PHE A 234 22.00 -34.06 -28.90
CA PHE A 234 20.64 -34.02 -29.44
C PHE A 234 19.65 -33.97 -28.29
N ASP A 235 18.58 -33.19 -28.44
CA ASP A 235 17.46 -33.22 -27.52
C ASP A 235 16.73 -34.55 -27.69
N LYS A 236 16.65 -35.34 -26.62
CA LYS A 236 15.97 -36.65 -26.66
C LYS A 236 14.46 -36.55 -26.86
N GLU A 237 13.84 -35.43 -26.50
CA GLU A 237 12.40 -35.24 -26.63
C GLU A 237 12.03 -34.77 -28.04
N THR A 238 12.76 -33.81 -28.61
CA THR A 238 12.44 -33.25 -29.94
C THR A 238 13.23 -33.86 -31.09
N GLY A 239 14.40 -34.47 -30.81
CA GLY A 239 15.33 -34.98 -31.82
C GLY A 239 16.21 -33.90 -32.47
N GLU A 240 16.08 -32.64 -32.06
CA GLU A 240 16.84 -31.52 -32.62
C GLU A 240 18.28 -31.50 -32.10
N VAL A 241 19.21 -30.98 -32.91
CA VAL A 241 20.60 -30.77 -32.53
C VAL A 241 20.70 -29.53 -31.64
N PHE A 242 21.36 -29.64 -30.49
CA PHE A 242 21.67 -28.48 -29.66
C PHE A 242 22.73 -27.62 -30.35
N ASN A 243 22.52 -26.30 -30.35
CA ASN A 243 23.51 -25.34 -30.83
C ASN A 243 24.31 -24.75 -29.65
N PRO A 244 25.64 -24.84 -29.64
CA PRO A 244 26.48 -24.27 -28.59
C PRO A 244 26.26 -22.76 -28.35
N GLU A 245 25.92 -22.00 -29.39
CA GLU A 245 25.69 -20.55 -29.26
C GLU A 245 24.44 -20.20 -28.47
N ASP A 246 23.41 -21.05 -28.50
CA ASP A 246 22.16 -20.83 -27.75
C ASP A 246 22.37 -21.00 -26.24
N ILE A 247 23.47 -21.64 -25.86
CA ILE A 247 23.87 -21.91 -24.48
C ILE A 247 24.87 -20.86 -23.95
N ARG A 248 25.55 -20.11 -24.82
CA ARG A 248 26.57 -19.13 -24.41
C ARG A 248 25.93 -17.84 -23.93
N TYR A 249 26.35 -17.34 -22.76
CA TYR A 249 25.95 -16.00 -22.29
C TYR A 249 27.01 -14.97 -22.68
N LYS A 250 26.66 -14.02 -23.56
CA LYS A 250 27.56 -12.95 -24.03
C LYS A 250 28.91 -13.49 -24.56
N HIS A 251 28.86 -14.55 -25.35
CA HIS A 251 30.04 -15.25 -25.90
C HIS A 251 31.02 -15.81 -24.86
N ARG A 252 30.58 -15.96 -23.61
CA ARG A 252 31.30 -16.66 -22.56
C ARG A 252 30.61 -17.97 -22.25
N ASN A 253 31.41 -18.98 -21.90
CA ASN A 253 30.88 -20.22 -21.34
C ASN A 253 30.19 -19.86 -20.03
N ILE A 254 28.97 -20.36 -19.83
CA ILE A 254 28.32 -20.25 -18.53
C ILE A 254 29.11 -21.14 -17.57
N GLU A 255 29.75 -20.53 -16.56
CA GLU A 255 30.25 -21.26 -15.40
C GLU A 255 29.04 -21.84 -14.68
N VAL A 256 28.83 -23.16 -14.84
CA VAL A 256 27.76 -23.92 -14.17
C VAL A 256 28.35 -24.66 -12.99
#